data_AF-A0A2H0E0Z6-F1
#
_entry.id   AF-A0A2H0E0Z6-F1
#
_cell.length_a   1.000
_cell.length_b   1.000
_cell.length_c   1.000
_cell.angle_alpha   90.00
_cell.angle_beta   90.00
_cell.angle_gamma   90.00
#
_symmetry.space_group_name_H-M   'P 1'
#
loop_
_entity.id
_entity.type
_entity.pdbx_description
1 polymer ?
#
loop_
_entity_poly.entity_id
_entity_poly.type
_entity_poly.pdbx_seq_one_letter_code
_entity_poly.pdbx_strand_id
1 'polypeptide(L)'
;MTETTSITRNTQVISISLPPVIARILDKIRRELGQSRSSFIARLIKDYQAERDWEEIYRLGRQTAKKFGIKSEADVLRILND
;
A
#
# COMPACT_ATOMS: atom_id res chain seq x y z
N MET A 1 -9.89 -35.30 -27.58
CA MET A 1 -10.24 -34.54 -26.36
C MET A 1 -9.29 -33.36 -26.30
N THR A 2 -9.76 -32.14 -26.57
CA THR A 2 -8.95 -30.92 -26.44
C THR A 2 -9.19 -30.36 -25.05
N GLU A 3 -8.16 -30.36 -24.20
CA GLU A 3 -8.18 -29.72 -22.90
C GLU A 3 -8.28 -28.20 -23.09
N THR A 4 -9.40 -27.63 -22.70
CA THR A 4 -9.56 -26.17 -22.61
C THR A 4 -8.90 -25.70 -21.33
N THR A 5 -7.65 -25.23 -21.40
CA THR A 5 -7.02 -24.51 -20.29
C THR A 5 -7.84 -23.25 -20.01
N SER A 6 -8.61 -23.23 -18.93
CA SER A 6 -9.36 -22.04 -18.52
C SER A 6 -8.39 -21.03 -17.90
N ILE A 7 -8.09 -19.96 -18.63
CA ILE A 7 -7.33 -18.84 -18.07
C ILE A 7 -8.21 -18.15 -17.02
N THR A 8 -7.93 -18.40 -15.74
CA THR A 8 -8.61 -17.74 -14.63
C THR A 8 -8.15 -16.29 -14.54
N ARG A 9 -9.08 -15.33 -14.67
CA ARG A 9 -8.75 -13.91 -14.48
C ARG A 9 -8.45 -13.64 -13.00
N ASN A 10 -7.30 -13.00 -12.73
CA ASN A 10 -6.91 -12.53 -11.39
C ASN A 10 -7.25 -11.04 -11.16
N THR A 11 -8.29 -10.52 -11.83
CA THR A 11 -8.66 -9.11 -11.76
C THR A 11 -10.17 -8.95 -11.69
N GLN A 12 -10.64 -8.07 -10.80
CA GLN A 12 -12.04 -7.67 -10.71
C GLN A 12 -12.24 -6.31 -11.39
N VAL A 13 -13.31 -6.19 -12.20
CA VAL A 13 -13.70 -4.89 -12.77
C VAL A 13 -14.46 -4.10 -11.71
N ILE A 14 -14.06 -2.85 -11.52
CA ILE A 14 -14.75 -1.89 -10.66
C ILE A 14 -15.25 -0.71 -11.52
N SER A 15 -16.43 -0.18 -11.20
CA SER A 15 -16.96 1.05 -11.80
C SER A 15 -16.91 2.16 -10.77
N ILE A 16 -16.29 3.29 -11.12
CA ILE A 16 -16.12 4.44 -10.22
C ILE A 16 -16.55 5.71 -10.93
N SER A 17 -17.32 6.54 -10.23
CA SER A 17 -17.66 7.90 -10.66
C SER A 17 -16.74 8.88 -9.94
N LEU A 18 -16.13 9.79 -10.70
CA LEU A 18 -15.27 10.85 -10.15
C LEU A 18 -15.78 12.22 -10.62
N PRO A 19 -15.61 13.27 -9.80
CA PRO A 19 -15.83 14.63 -10.27
C PRO A 19 -14.99 14.89 -11.54
N PRO A 20 -15.52 15.60 -12.55
CA PRO A 20 -14.82 15.78 -13.83
C PRO A 20 -13.42 16.38 -13.69
N VAL A 21 -13.23 17.28 -12.72
CA VAL A 21 -11.91 17.87 -12.41
C VAL A 21 -10.93 16.80 -11.94
N ILE A 22 -11.34 15.92 -11.04
CA ILE A 22 -10.49 14.85 -10.50
C ILE A 22 -10.16 13.81 -11.58
N ALA A 23 -11.13 13.47 -12.43
CA ALA A 23 -10.91 12.56 -13.55
C ALA A 23 -9.83 13.09 -14.51
N ARG A 24 -9.82 14.40 -14.79
CA ARG A 24 -8.79 15.05 -15.62
C ARG A 24 -7.41 15.03 -14.95
N ILE A 25 -7.35 15.29 -13.65
CA ILE A 25 -6.09 15.24 -12.89
C ILE A 25 -5.51 13.82 -12.91
N LEU A 26 -6.34 12.81 -12.64
CA LEU A 26 -5.96 11.40 -12.72
C LEU A 26 -5.41 11.06 -14.11
N ASP A 27 -6.11 11.47 -15.17
CA ASP A 27 -5.70 11.18 -16.54
C ASP A 27 -4.40 11.89 -16.94
N LYS A 28 -4.16 13.11 -16.43
CA LYS A 28 -2.90 13.84 -16.65
C LYS A 28 -1.72 13.10 -15.99
N ILE A 29 -1.82 12.86 -14.68
CA ILE A 29 -0.72 12.28 -13.89
C ILE A 29 -0.36 10.88 -14.39
N ARG A 30 -1.35 10.01 -14.61
CA ARG A 30 -1.05 8.64 -15.08
C ARG A 30 -0.34 8.66 -16.44
N ARG A 31 -0.63 9.63 -17.31
CA ARG A 31 -0.04 9.73 -18.66
C ARG A 31 1.41 10.17 -18.57
N GLU A 32 1.69 11.16 -17.72
CA GLU A 32 3.07 11.58 -17.40
C GLU A 32 3.90 10.41 -16.86
N LEU A 33 3.28 9.51 -16.10
CA LEU A 33 3.90 8.29 -15.57
C LEU A 33 3.89 7.08 -16.53
N GLY A 34 3.27 7.19 -17.71
CA GLY A 34 3.15 6.06 -18.66
C GLY A 34 2.27 4.90 -18.17
N GLN A 35 1.34 5.15 -17.24
CA GLN A 35 0.53 4.14 -16.57
C GLN A 35 -0.90 4.05 -17.12
N SER A 36 -1.46 2.82 -17.08
CA SER A 36 -2.89 2.60 -17.29
C SER A 36 -3.70 3.11 -16.08
N ARG A 37 -4.99 3.38 -16.28
CA ARG A 37 -5.88 3.81 -15.17
C ARG A 37 -5.92 2.78 -14.04
N SER A 38 -6.06 1.50 -14.38
CA SER A 38 -6.11 0.42 -13.39
C SER A 38 -4.80 0.28 -12.62
N SER A 39 -3.64 0.39 -13.28
CA SER A 39 -2.34 0.32 -12.61
C SER A 39 -2.13 1.51 -11.67
N PHE A 40 -2.46 2.72 -12.13
CA PHE A 40 -2.33 3.93 -11.32
C PHE A 40 -3.24 3.88 -10.07
N ILE A 41 -4.51 3.53 -10.24
CA ILE A 41 -5.47 3.41 -9.12
C ILE A 41 -5.03 2.31 -8.15
N ALA A 42 -4.63 1.13 -8.66
CA ALA A 42 -4.16 0.04 -7.82
C ALA A 42 -2.92 0.44 -6.99
N ARG A 43 -2.00 1.21 -7.59
CA ARG A 43 -0.86 1.77 -6.88
C ARG A 43 -1.31 2.74 -5.78
N LEU A 44 -2.17 3.71 -6.07
CA LEU A 44 -2.65 4.66 -5.07
C LEU A 44 -3.29 3.97 -3.86
N ILE A 45 -4.07 2.91 -4.09
CA ILE A 45 -4.68 2.12 -3.01
C ILE A 45 -3.62 1.41 -2.18
N LYS A 46 -2.60 0.83 -2.82
CA LYS A 46 -1.48 0.16 -2.11
C LYS A 46 -0.64 1.14 -1.31
N ASP A 47 -0.32 2.29 -1.89
CA ASP A 47 0.46 3.34 -1.25
C ASP A 47 -0.29 3.85 -0.01
N TYR A 48 -1.60 4.07 -0.12
CA TYR A 48 -2.46 4.45 1.02
C TYR A 48 -2.51 3.36 2.10
N GLN A 49 -2.66 2.09 1.73
CA GLN A 49 -2.66 0.98 2.71
C GLN A 49 -1.32 0.89 3.45
N ALA A 50 -0.21 0.98 2.73
CA ALA A 50 1.12 0.92 3.31
C ALA A 50 1.37 2.06 4.31
N GLU A 51 0.88 3.26 4.01
CA GLU A 51 0.92 4.40 4.93
C GLU A 51 0.14 4.10 6.23
N ARG A 52 -1.08 3.57 6.11
CA ARG A 52 -1.89 3.20 7.29
C ARG A 52 -1.25 2.09 8.13
N ASP A 53 -0.67 1.09 7.47
CA ASP A 53 0.02 0.00 8.15
C ASP A 53 1.25 0.52 8.92
N TRP A 54 2.00 1.45 8.30
CA TRP A 54 3.15 2.07 8.93
C TRP A 54 2.77 2.91 10.14
N GLU A 55 1.70 3.70 10.08
CA GLU A 55 1.19 4.46 11.22
C GLU A 55 0.87 3.54 12.41
N GLU A 56 0.25 2.40 12.16
CA GLU A 56 -0.11 1.44 13.20
C GLU A 56 1.12 0.75 13.80
N ILE A 57 2.04 0.28 12.96
CA ILE A 57 3.31 -0.31 13.40
C ILE A 57 4.08 0.70 14.26
N TYR A 58 4.15 1.95 13.81
CA TYR A 58 4.85 3.01 14.54
C TYR A 58 4.18 3.28 15.90
N ARG A 59 2.84 3.33 15.95
CA ARG A 59 2.07 3.49 17.19
C ARG A 59 2.37 2.35 18.17
N LEU A 60 2.34 1.11 17.71
CA LEU A 60 2.65 -0.06 18.53
C LEU A 60 4.11 -0.04 19.00
N GLY A 61 5.05 0.29 18.12
CA GLY A 61 6.47 0.43 18.46
C GLY A 61 6.70 1.46 19.57
N ARG A 62 6.03 2.63 19.49
CA ARG A 62 6.08 3.67 20.53
C ARG A 62 5.52 3.20 21.87
N GLN A 63 4.42 2.44 21.86
CA GLN A 63 3.83 1.88 23.08
C GLN A 63 4.74 0.83 23.71
N THR A 64 5.32 -0.06 22.90
CA THR A 64 6.28 -1.07 23.35
C THR A 64 7.53 -0.42 23.92
N ALA A 65 8.12 0.56 23.24
CA ALA A 65 9.28 1.28 23.72
C ALA A 65 9.02 1.94 25.09
N LYS A 66 7.86 2.58 25.26
CA LYS A 66 7.44 3.17 26.55
C LYS A 66 7.28 2.10 27.63
N LYS A 67 6.63 0.98 27.32
CA LYS A 67 6.38 -0.13 28.26
C LYS A 67 7.68 -0.75 28.77
N PHE A 68 8.67 -0.91 27.90
CA PHE A 68 9.95 -1.57 28.23
C PHE A 68 11.09 -0.59 28.52
N GLY A 69 10.81 0.72 28.54
CA GLY A 69 11.81 1.74 28.84
C GLY A 69 12.92 1.86 27.79
N ILE A 70 12.66 1.44 26.55
CA ILE A 70 13.61 1.52 25.43
C ILE A 70 13.69 2.98 24.98
N LYS A 71 14.87 3.58 25.05
CA LYS A 71 15.10 5.00 24.71
C LYS A 71 16.09 5.19 23.58
N SER A 72 16.85 4.16 23.25
CA SER A 72 17.92 4.21 22.26
C SER A 72 18.00 2.92 21.45
N GLU A 73 18.68 3.01 20.31
CA GLU A 73 19.01 1.84 19.50
C GLU A 73 19.92 0.86 20.24
N ALA A 74 20.80 1.35 21.12
CA ALA A 74 21.63 0.51 21.98
C ALA A 74 20.79 -0.35 22.93
N ASP A 75 19.66 0.16 23.46
CA ASP A 75 18.74 -0.62 24.28
C ASP A 75 18.10 -1.77 23.47
N VAL A 76 17.80 -1.52 22.19
CA VAL A 76 17.26 -2.54 21.28
C VAL A 76 18.31 -3.61 20.99
N LEU A 77 19.54 -3.22 20.67
CA LEU A 77 20.64 -4.14 20.39
C LEU A 77 20.96 -5.03 21.59
N ARG A 78 20.88 -4.49 22.81
CA ARG A 78 21.05 -5.28 24.04
C ARG A 78 19.96 -6.35 24.16
N ILE A 79 18.70 -6.03 23.87
CA ILE A 79 17.58 -6.98 23.93
C ILE A 79 17.71 -8.08 22.86
N LEU A 80 18.23 -7.76 21.67
CA LEU A 80 18.36 -8.72 20.57
C LEU A 80 19.57 -9.66 20.69
N ASN A 81 20.60 -9.25 21.43
CA ASN A 81 21.84 -10.00 21.63
C ASN A 81 21.88 -10.80 22.96
N ASP A 82 20.80 -10.78 23.74
CA ASP A 82 20.56 -11.68 24.88
C ASP A 82 19.89 -12.98 24.42
#